data_AF-A0AAW1CJW8-F1
#
_entry.id   AF-A0AAW1CJW8-F1
#
_cell.length_a   1.000
_cell.length_b   1.000
_cell.length_c   1.000
_cell.angle_alpha   90.00
_cell.angle_beta   90.00
_cell.angle_gamma   90.00
#
_symmetry.space_group_name_H-M   'P 1'
#
loop_
_entity.id
_entity.type
_entity.pdbx_description
1 polymer ?
#
loop_
_entity_poly.entity_id
_entity_poly.type
_entity_poly.pdbx_seq_one_letter_code
_entity_poly.pdbx_strand_id
1 'polypeptide(L)'
;MSKFLPFDKFINAFKIISQNGGIRSSIYKMWRNDDLKYGECVGEDKYGNKYYENNSYFYGRNRWVEYSDKVFFDYDGSQVPAEWFGWLHYKTDCLPHEDPGRPKYAWMSDHQENKSGTNEQYVPYSTTRPKITAWVPPKP
;
A
#
# COMPACT_ATOMS: atom_id res chain seq x y z
N MET A 1 27.46 -5.42 20.54
CA MET A 1 26.82 -6.08 21.70
C MET A 1 26.83 -7.59 21.47
N SER A 2 27.24 -8.34 22.49
CA SER A 2 27.60 -9.76 22.43
C SER A 2 26.47 -10.66 21.92
N LYS A 3 26.74 -11.40 20.84
CA LYS A 3 25.85 -12.39 20.23
C LYS A 3 25.85 -13.66 21.08
N PHE A 4 24.86 -13.85 21.96
CA PHE A 4 24.60 -15.15 22.56
C PHE A 4 23.75 -15.96 21.58
N LEU A 5 24.48 -16.70 20.73
CA LEU A 5 24.05 -17.23 19.42
C LEU A 5 22.68 -17.96 19.33
N PRO A 6 22.17 -18.68 20.36
CA PRO A 6 20.85 -19.30 20.28
C PRO A 6 19.72 -18.56 21.05
N PHE A 7 19.98 -18.03 22.26
CA PHE A 7 18.94 -17.42 23.08
C PHE A 7 18.39 -16.12 22.50
N ASP A 8 19.24 -15.33 21.84
CA ASP A 8 18.84 -14.09 21.18
C ASP A 8 17.77 -14.33 20.09
N LYS A 9 17.82 -15.49 19.42
CA LYS A 9 16.83 -15.87 18.41
C LYS A 9 15.46 -16.16 19.03
N PHE A 10 15.43 -16.85 20.17
CA PHE A 10 14.19 -17.11 20.90
C PHE A 10 13.58 -15.83 21.46
N ILE A 11 14.42 -14.93 21.99
CA ILE A 11 13.97 -13.61 22.46
C ILE A 11 13.37 -12.81 21.31
N ASN A 12 14.00 -12.79 20.13
CA ASN A 12 13.45 -12.12 18.96
C ASN A 12 12.16 -12.77 18.46
N ALA A 13 12.07 -14.10 18.43
CA ALA A 13 10.83 -14.80 18.07
C ALA A 13 9.68 -14.45 19.04
N PHE A 14 9.97 -14.40 20.34
CA PHE A 14 8.99 -14.00 21.34
C PHE A 14 8.57 -12.54 21.18
N LYS A 15 9.51 -11.63 20.86
CA LYS A 15 9.20 -10.23 20.53
C LYS A 15 8.27 -10.11 19.32
N ILE A 16 8.53 -10.88 18.26
CA ILE A 16 7.68 -10.92 17.06
C ILE A 16 6.27 -11.34 17.42
N ILE A 17 6.13 -12.43 18.17
CA ILE A 17 4.81 -12.96 18.56
C ILE A 17 4.07 -11.95 19.44
N SER A 18 4.77 -11.32 20.39
CA SER A 18 4.20 -10.33 21.30
C SER A 18 3.70 -9.10 20.54
N GLN A 19 4.53 -8.52 19.66
CA GLN A 19 4.15 -7.33 18.89
C GLN A 19 3.05 -7.59 17.87
N ASN A 20 2.98 -8.79 17.29
CA ASN A 20 1.93 -9.15 16.35
C ASN A 20 0.57 -9.43 17.01
N GLY A 21 0.44 -9.30 18.34
CA GLY A 21 -0.82 -9.54 19.05
C GLY A 21 -1.04 -11.02 19.40
N GLY A 22 0.04 -11.78 19.54
CA GLY A 22 0.04 -13.17 20.00
C GLY A 22 0.18 -14.20 18.89
N ILE A 23 0.11 -15.47 19.29
CA ILE A 23 0.41 -16.62 18.42
C ILE A 23 -0.61 -16.76 17.30
N ARG A 24 -1.91 -16.57 17.57
CA ARG A 24 -2.97 -16.69 16.55
C ARG A 24 -2.81 -15.64 15.44
N SER A 25 -2.59 -14.39 15.82
CA SER A 25 -2.36 -13.30 14.87
C SER A 25 -1.07 -13.50 14.09
N SER A 26 -0.02 -14.01 14.74
CA SER A 26 1.24 -14.36 14.07
C SER A 26 1.05 -15.48 13.05
N ILE A 27 0.29 -16.53 13.36
CA ILE A 27 -0.03 -17.60 12.40
C ILE A 27 -0.84 -17.03 11.23
N TYR A 28 -1.81 -16.16 11.51
CA TYR A 28 -2.59 -15.49 10.46
C TYR A 28 -1.71 -14.61 9.55
N LYS A 29 -0.84 -13.78 10.12
CA LYS A 29 0.10 -12.95 9.35
C LYS A 29 1.09 -13.79 8.54
N MET A 30 1.58 -14.89 9.11
CA MET A 30 2.43 -15.83 8.38
C MET A 30 1.69 -16.41 7.18
N TRP A 31 0.43 -16.80 7.35
CA TRP A 31 -0.37 -17.38 6.28
C TRP A 31 -0.78 -16.37 5.21
N ARG A 32 -0.96 -15.09 5.57
CA ARG A 32 -1.37 -14.04 4.63
C ARG A 32 -0.22 -13.33 3.93
N ASN A 33 0.84 -13.01 4.66
CA ASN A 33 1.91 -12.11 4.21
C ASN A 33 3.23 -12.86 3.92
N ASP A 34 3.27 -14.18 4.12
CA ASP A 34 4.44 -15.07 3.98
C ASP A 34 5.69 -14.67 4.82
N ASP A 35 5.57 -13.66 5.67
CA ASP A 35 6.67 -13.12 6.47
C ASP A 35 6.20 -12.69 7.86
N LEU A 36 7.03 -12.98 8.86
CA LEU A 36 6.83 -12.59 10.24
C LEU A 36 7.86 -11.54 10.63
N LYS A 37 7.44 -10.29 10.49
CA LYS A 37 8.20 -9.12 10.93
C LYS A 37 7.56 -8.51 12.17
N TYR A 38 8.32 -7.64 12.82
CA TYR A 38 7.86 -6.80 13.91
C TYR A 38 8.42 -5.39 13.70
N GLY A 39 7.63 -4.37 14.00
CA GLY A 39 7.99 -2.98 13.75
C GLY A 39 7.00 -2.03 14.38
N GLU A 40 7.39 -0.76 14.42
CA GLU A 40 6.53 0.32 14.87
C GLU A 40 5.53 0.66 13.78
N CYS A 41 4.25 0.82 14.16
CA CYS A 41 3.22 1.27 13.24
C CYS A 41 3.33 2.79 13.08
N VAL A 42 3.87 3.25 11.95
CA VAL A 42 4.09 4.68 11.68
C VAL A 42 2.81 5.40 11.27
N GLY A 43 1.80 4.68 10.80
CA GLY A 43 0.49 5.23 10.51
C GLY A 43 -0.43 4.30 9.73
N GLU A 44 -1.66 4.76 9.55
CA GLU A 44 -2.71 4.08 8.80
C GLU A 44 -3.27 5.05 7.74
N ASP A 45 -3.55 4.55 6.54
CA ASP A 45 -4.18 5.36 5.50
C ASP A 45 -5.72 5.34 5.56
N LYS A 46 -6.36 6.14 4.71
CA LYS A 46 -7.83 6.22 4.58
C LYS A 46 -8.48 4.87 4.20
N TYR A 47 -7.72 3.98 3.56
CA TYR A 47 -8.22 2.69 3.08
C TYR A 47 -8.10 1.59 4.15
N GLY A 48 -7.27 1.83 5.18
CA GLY A 48 -7.00 0.94 6.30
C GLY A 48 -5.74 0.11 6.11
N ASN A 49 -4.84 0.50 5.20
CA ASN A 49 -3.51 -0.10 5.11
C ASN A 49 -2.63 0.51 6.21
N LYS A 50 -1.87 -0.35 6.89
CA LYS A 50 -1.01 0.02 8.01
C LYS A 50 0.44 -0.04 7.59
N TYR A 51 1.19 1.00 7.89
CA TYR A 51 2.59 1.15 7.51
C TYR A 51 3.47 0.93 8.72
N TYR A 52 4.52 0.14 8.54
CA TYR A 52 5.41 -0.27 9.61
C TYR A 52 6.88 0.03 9.27
N GLU A 53 7.64 0.41 10.29
CA GLU A 53 9.08 0.65 10.19
C GLU A 53 9.86 -0.09 11.28
N ASN A 54 11.02 -0.64 10.90
CA ASN A 54 12.02 -1.16 11.82
C ASN A 54 13.43 -1.08 11.23
N ASN A 55 14.21 -0.10 11.69
CA ASN A 55 15.59 0.16 11.25
C ASN A 55 16.62 -0.90 11.70
N SER A 56 16.20 -1.91 12.48
CA SER A 56 17.03 -3.07 12.76
C SER A 56 17.12 -4.03 11.56
N TYR A 57 16.14 -3.99 10.66
CA TYR A 57 16.18 -4.75 9.42
C TYR A 57 17.04 -4.06 8.36
N PHE A 58 17.51 -4.84 7.39
CA PHE A 58 18.26 -4.34 6.25
C PHE A 58 17.43 -3.32 5.44
N TYR A 59 18.12 -2.34 4.86
CA TYR A 59 17.52 -1.32 4.01
C TYR A 59 16.74 -1.95 2.85
N GLY A 60 15.49 -1.53 2.65
CA GLY A 60 14.57 -2.14 1.68
C GLY A 60 13.65 -3.20 2.29
N ARG A 61 13.93 -3.67 3.51
CA ARG A 61 13.01 -4.51 4.32
C ARG A 61 12.57 -3.84 5.61
N ASN A 62 13.16 -2.69 5.96
CA ASN A 62 12.84 -1.94 7.17
C ASN A 62 11.47 -1.26 7.08
N ARG A 63 10.97 -0.93 5.89
CA ARG A 63 9.61 -0.40 5.68
C ARG A 63 8.75 -1.42 4.97
N TRP A 64 7.52 -1.61 5.44
CA TRP A 64 6.52 -2.44 4.75
C TRP A 64 5.10 -1.94 5.04
N VAL A 65 4.15 -2.46 4.26
CA VAL A 65 2.72 -2.20 4.42
C VAL A 65 2.02 -3.52 4.75
N GLU A 66 1.09 -3.49 5.69
CA GLU A 66 0.07 -4.51 5.88
C GLU A 66 -1.24 -3.98 5.30
N TYR A 67 -1.69 -4.59 4.21
CA TYR A 67 -2.92 -4.16 3.52
C TYR A 67 -4.16 -4.38 4.39
N SER A 68 -5.18 -3.55 4.16
CA SER A 68 -6.45 -3.62 4.89
C SER A 68 -7.07 -5.01 4.84
N ASP A 69 -7.64 -5.46 5.96
CA ASP A 69 -8.38 -6.73 6.04
C ASP A 69 -9.59 -6.78 5.10
N LYS A 70 -10.07 -5.63 4.63
CA LYS A 70 -11.20 -5.51 3.67
C LYS A 70 -10.91 -6.21 2.35
N VAL A 71 -9.66 -6.22 1.92
CA VAL A 71 -9.22 -6.79 0.62
C VAL A 71 -8.79 -8.25 0.79
N PHE A 72 -8.48 -8.66 2.02
CA PHE A 72 -8.06 -10.02 2.37
C PHE A 72 -6.86 -10.51 1.52
N PHE A 73 -7.08 -11.38 0.54
CA PHE A 73 -6.04 -11.93 -0.35
C PHE A 73 -5.86 -11.19 -1.67
N ASP A 74 -6.83 -10.40 -2.09
CA ASP A 74 -6.76 -9.66 -3.37
C ASP A 74 -5.98 -8.35 -3.23
N TYR A 75 -5.01 -8.32 -2.31
CA TYR A 75 -4.20 -7.14 -2.07
C TYR A 75 -3.27 -6.89 -3.25
N ASP A 76 -3.10 -5.61 -3.61
CA ASP A 76 -2.26 -5.22 -4.73
C ASP A 76 -1.37 -4.02 -4.37
N GLY A 77 -0.18 -3.97 -4.98
CA GLY A 77 0.76 -2.86 -4.84
C GLY A 77 0.16 -1.51 -5.22
N SER A 78 -0.81 -1.50 -6.13
CA SER A 78 -1.51 -0.28 -6.54
C SER A 78 -2.47 0.28 -5.49
N GLN A 79 -2.79 -0.46 -4.41
CA GLN A 79 -3.68 0.02 -3.35
C GLN A 79 -3.01 1.01 -2.39
N VAL A 80 -1.69 1.16 -2.46
CA VAL A 80 -0.95 2.17 -1.69
C VAL A 80 -1.23 3.56 -2.30
N PRO A 81 -1.80 4.51 -1.54
CA PRO A 81 -2.04 5.86 -2.04
C PRO A 81 -0.74 6.59 -2.32
N ALA A 82 -0.78 7.55 -3.25
CA ALA A 82 0.36 8.39 -3.62
C ALA A 82 1.05 9.03 -2.39
N GLU A 83 0.25 9.31 -1.37
CA GLU A 83 0.68 9.84 -0.10
C GLU A 83 1.73 8.96 0.62
N TRP A 84 1.46 7.67 0.74
CA TRP A 84 2.34 6.71 1.40
C TRP A 84 3.35 6.08 0.46
N PHE A 85 3.07 6.12 -0.85
CA PHE A 85 3.95 5.58 -1.88
C PHE A 85 5.36 6.15 -1.81
N GLY A 86 5.50 7.46 -1.58
CA GLY A 86 6.81 8.12 -1.48
C GLY A 86 7.65 7.61 -0.31
N TRP A 87 7.05 7.47 0.87
CA TRP A 87 7.72 6.99 2.08
C TRP A 87 8.09 5.50 1.97
N LEU A 88 7.16 4.68 1.47
CA LEU A 88 7.36 3.24 1.29
C LEU A 88 8.50 2.93 0.29
N HIS A 89 8.66 3.76 -0.74
CA HIS A 89 9.71 3.61 -1.76
C HIS A 89 10.95 4.48 -1.50
N TYR A 90 11.18 4.94 -0.27
CA TYR A 90 12.36 5.71 0.13
C TYR A 90 12.60 6.98 -0.71
N LYS A 91 11.53 7.61 -1.21
CA LYS A 91 11.62 8.93 -1.88
C LYS A 91 11.68 10.07 -0.87
N THR A 92 11.10 9.86 0.30
CA THR A 92 11.08 10.80 1.41
C THR A 92 11.14 10.03 2.72
N ASP A 93 11.74 10.65 3.73
CA ASP A 93 11.73 10.15 5.11
C ASP A 93 10.58 10.73 5.92
N CYS A 94 9.98 11.84 5.48
CA CYS A 94 8.85 12.44 6.16
C CYS A 94 7.58 11.59 5.96
N LEU A 95 6.85 11.37 7.05
CA LEU A 95 5.56 10.71 6.99
C LEU A 95 4.49 11.65 6.37
N PRO A 96 3.41 11.10 5.78
CA PRO A 96 2.34 11.89 5.17
C PRO A 96 1.72 12.97 6.06
N HIS A 97 1.70 12.74 7.37
CA HIS A 97 1.12 13.66 8.36
C HIS A 97 2.13 14.71 8.86
N GLU A 98 3.43 14.48 8.65
CA GLU A 98 4.51 15.37 9.09
C GLU A 98 5.00 16.29 7.97
N ASP A 99 4.66 16.00 6.71
CA ASP A 99 5.09 16.78 5.55
C ASP A 99 4.18 18.00 5.31
N PRO A 100 4.61 19.23 5.66
CA PRO A 100 3.82 20.44 5.46
C PRO A 100 3.76 20.87 3.98
N GLY A 101 4.64 20.34 3.13
CA GLY A 101 4.78 20.73 1.72
C GLY A 101 3.87 19.95 0.79
N ARG A 102 3.04 19.05 1.31
CA ARG A 102 2.24 18.15 0.48
C ARG A 102 1.13 18.91 -0.27
N PRO A 103 1.10 18.86 -1.61
CA PRO A 103 0.10 19.57 -2.39
C PRO A 103 -1.29 18.99 -2.13
N LYS A 104 -2.21 19.83 -1.63
CA LYS A 104 -3.64 19.53 -1.51
C LYS A 104 -4.43 20.56 -2.32
N TYR A 105 -4.64 20.26 -3.60
CA TYR A 105 -5.38 21.13 -4.51
C TYR A 105 -6.81 20.60 -4.70
N ALA A 106 -7.76 21.51 -4.95
CA ALA A 106 -9.17 21.15 -5.15
C ALA A 106 -9.44 20.24 -6.36
N TRP A 107 -8.53 20.21 -7.34
CA TRP A 107 -8.62 19.38 -8.53
C TRP A 107 -7.99 17.99 -8.38
N MET A 108 -7.33 17.72 -7.24
CA MET A 108 -6.68 16.43 -7.00
C MET A 108 -7.74 15.37 -6.69
N SER A 109 -7.77 14.31 -7.49
CA SER A 109 -8.67 13.18 -7.27
C SER A 109 -8.17 12.28 -6.13
N ASP A 110 -9.12 11.63 -5.45
CA ASP A 110 -8.82 10.56 -4.50
C ASP A 110 -8.11 9.39 -5.21
N HIS A 111 -7.28 8.67 -4.45
CA HIS A 111 -6.56 7.50 -4.96
C HIS A 111 -7.53 6.41 -5.40
N GLN A 112 -7.22 5.80 -6.55
CA GLN A 112 -7.92 4.64 -7.09
C GLN A 112 -6.89 3.57 -7.43
N GLU A 113 -7.20 2.34 -7.02
CA GLU A 113 -6.39 1.17 -7.35
C GLU A 113 -6.41 0.86 -8.84
N ASN A 114 -5.51 -0.02 -9.28
CA ASN A 114 -5.42 -0.43 -10.67
C ASN A 114 -6.60 -1.34 -11.05
N LYS A 115 -7.44 -0.85 -11.97
CA LYS A 115 -8.63 -1.57 -12.46
C LYS A 115 -8.41 -2.34 -13.75
N SER A 116 -7.16 -2.51 -14.17
CA SER A 116 -6.81 -3.25 -15.39
C SER A 116 -7.35 -4.69 -15.32
N GLY A 117 -7.97 -5.17 -16.41
CA GLY A 117 -8.57 -6.51 -16.46
C GLY A 117 -9.94 -6.64 -15.80
N THR A 118 -10.47 -5.56 -15.21
CA THR A 118 -11.85 -5.50 -14.71
C THR A 118 -12.78 -4.81 -15.71
N ASN A 119 -14.09 -4.81 -15.45
CA ASN A 119 -15.07 -4.05 -16.24
C ASN A 119 -14.86 -2.52 -16.15
N GLU A 120 -14.11 -2.05 -15.16
CA GLU A 120 -13.81 -0.64 -14.93
C GLU A 120 -12.45 -0.21 -15.50
N GLN A 121 -11.84 -1.04 -16.34
CA GLN A 121 -10.59 -0.71 -17.02
C GLN A 121 -10.73 0.50 -17.95
N TYR A 122 -9.64 1.24 -18.12
CA TYR A 122 -9.61 2.36 -19.05
C TYR A 122 -9.68 1.86 -20.51
N VAL A 123 -10.69 2.32 -21.25
CA VAL A 123 -10.83 2.08 -22.68
C VAL A 123 -10.67 3.42 -23.42
N PRO A 124 -9.64 3.57 -24.26
CA PRO A 124 -9.43 4.82 -24.99
C PRO A 124 -10.54 5.03 -26.03
N TYR A 125 -10.96 6.27 -26.19
CA TYR A 125 -11.90 6.69 -27.22
C TYR A 125 -11.42 7.98 -27.88
N SER A 126 -11.92 8.29 -29.09
CA SER A 126 -11.66 9.59 -29.70
C SER A 126 -12.37 10.68 -28.90
N THR A 127 -11.59 11.56 -28.28
CA THR A 127 -12.10 12.78 -27.64
C THR A 127 -12.54 13.84 -28.66
N THR A 128 -12.25 13.62 -29.95
CA THR A 128 -12.65 14.53 -31.04
C THR A 128 -14.00 14.13 -31.64
N ARG A 129 -14.80 15.15 -31.99
CA ARG A 129 -16.05 14.99 -32.75
C ARG A 129 -15.73 14.73 -34.23
N PRO A 130 -16.63 14.07 -34.98
CA PRO A 130 -16.44 13.91 -36.43
C PRO A 130 -16.30 15.29 -37.09
N LYS A 131 -15.27 15.45 -37.93
CA LYS A 131 -14.96 16.72 -38.60
C LYS A 131 -15.91 17.04 -39.76
N ILE A 132 -16.46 16.00 -40.37
CA ILE A 132 -17.34 16.10 -41.54
C ILE A 132 -18.71 15.61 -41.11
N THR A 133 -19.74 16.44 -41.34
CA THR A 133 -21.15 16.07 -41.11
C THR A 133 -21.72 15.42 -42.37
N ALA A 134 -22.29 14.22 -42.23
CA ALA A 134 -22.93 13.53 -43.36
C ALA A 134 -24.30 14.15 -43.65
N TRP A 135 -24.68 14.23 -44.93
CA TRP A 135 -26.04 14.59 -45.33
C TRP A 135 -27.00 13.45 -44.98
N VAL A 136 -28.15 13.78 -44.39
CA VAL A 136 -29.21 12.81 -44.06
C VAL A 136 -30.31 12.91 -45.13
N PRO A 137 -30.62 11.82 -45.87
CA PRO A 137 -31.63 11.86 -46.91
C PRO A 137 -33.04 12.08 -46.35
N PRO A 138 -33.92 12.78 -47.06
CA PRO A 138 -35.33 12.86 -46.70
C PRO A 138 -35.96 11.46 -46.76
N LYS A 139 -36.85 11.16 -45.80
CA LYS A 139 -37.66 9.93 -45.85
C LYS A 139 -38.67 10.02 -47.03
N PRO A 140 -38.95 8.90 -47.70
CA PRO A 140 -39.92 8.85 -48.80
C PRO A 140 -41.35 9.18 -48.32
#